data_AF-G0QT95-F1
#
_entry.id   AF-G0QT95-F1
#
_cell.length_a   1.000
_cell.length_b   1.000
_cell.length_c   1.000
_cell.angle_alpha   90.00
_cell.angle_beta   90.00
_cell.angle_gamma   90.00
#
_symmetry.space_group_name_H-M   'P 1'
#
loop_
_entity.id
_entity.type
_entity.pdbx_description
1 polymer ?
#
loop_
_entity_poly.entity_id
_entity_poly.type
_entity_poly.pdbx_seq_one_letter_code
_entity_poly.pdbx_strand_id
1 'polypeptide(L)'
;QTIREKKKSKSEIKNNAVLFINIIKNQMLQENLKFDDVFLNQRYDKKSLDQVLLKKLNIDSYKKQEIFDDFFMFFFDKNDQMFDCEKFENFYNEIQQKVFDSLYQFLDNNYKQFIKKCKQVDKQEITSNQFLDILKELDYEEKINKYEIEYFCNQKYVFKDRKYIEFKKLIQTISKKYKKEKEKKKEDEKEKKREKTKSKELENNKNTKNKFIKNKKKKKIQKNIIENTTKIIIKDIENFMDQKNVGIRYIFKKFDKDNDEFISFQEFENSLQDFKFFPSLKEYSSSILNDIIESVFEEFDQDQEMRITLNNFIKIIQKDIPYKVDIIPLLNKLKSNIEGNSEQVLLTKFNEIDINKDQQLSFEEFKRYVKDLTKNKTNDQEIEALFNYFVQEKTDNFILFPRFQSVILQNHMNFEKIRAKILEYQEKNEKSLKTIYNQYSSNSSININSLS
;
A
#
# COMPACT_ATOMS: atom_id res chain seq x y z
N GLN A 1 -9.27 28.48 -39.91
CA GLN A 1 -8.27 27.40 -40.15
C GLN A 1 -8.34 26.45 -38.97
N THR A 2 -9.04 25.32 -39.12
CA THR A 2 -9.18 24.29 -38.09
C THR A 2 -7.86 23.55 -37.97
N ILE A 3 -7.01 23.97 -37.03
CA ILE A 3 -5.79 23.24 -36.67
C ILE A 3 -6.27 21.89 -36.13
N ARG A 4 -6.09 20.82 -36.91
CA ARG A 4 -6.26 19.45 -36.42
C ARG A 4 -5.20 19.23 -35.35
N GLU A 5 -5.59 19.31 -34.09
CA GLU A 5 -4.75 18.91 -32.97
C GLU A 5 -4.29 17.46 -33.21
N LYS A 6 -3.00 17.28 -33.47
CA LYS A 6 -2.42 15.93 -33.52
C LYS A 6 -2.60 15.33 -32.14
N LYS A 7 -3.40 14.28 -32.03
CA LYS A 7 -3.51 13.49 -30.79
C LYS A 7 -2.12 12.91 -30.47
N LYS A 8 -1.45 13.47 -29.47
CA LYS A 8 -0.20 12.93 -28.93
C LYS A 8 -0.40 11.52 -28.42
N SER A 9 0.64 10.69 -28.52
CA SER A 9 0.58 9.33 -27.98
C SER A 9 0.69 9.35 -26.45
N LYS A 10 0.14 8.34 -25.76
CA LYS A 10 0.31 8.21 -24.30
C LYS A 10 1.78 8.15 -23.87
N SER A 11 2.64 7.56 -24.71
CA SER A 11 4.09 7.46 -24.47
C SER A 11 4.76 8.84 -24.52
N GLU A 12 4.38 9.65 -25.50
CA GLU A 12 4.88 11.03 -25.67
C GLU A 12 4.50 11.92 -24.48
N ILE A 13 3.23 11.86 -24.04
CA ILE A 13 2.76 12.58 -22.84
C ILE A 13 3.57 12.17 -21.61
N LYS A 14 3.78 10.86 -21.40
CA LYS A 14 4.59 10.35 -20.28
C LYS A 14 6.04 10.85 -20.34
N ASN A 15 6.65 10.85 -21.53
CA ASN A 15 8.03 11.33 -21.69
C ASN A 15 8.14 12.83 -21.38
N ASN A 16 7.19 13.64 -21.85
CA ASN A 16 7.14 15.07 -21.54
C ASN A 16 6.90 15.32 -20.04
N ALA A 17 6.05 14.52 -19.38
CA ALA A 17 5.88 14.57 -17.94
C ALA A 17 7.20 14.29 -17.21
N VAL A 18 7.93 13.22 -17.58
CA VAL A 18 9.26 12.91 -16.99
C VAL A 18 10.25 14.07 -17.21
N LEU A 19 10.27 14.67 -18.40
CA LEU A 19 11.12 15.84 -18.67
C LEU A 19 10.77 17.02 -17.77
N PHE A 20 9.48 17.31 -17.57
CA PHE A 20 9.04 18.39 -16.68
C PHE A 20 9.37 18.11 -15.22
N ILE A 21 9.20 16.87 -14.76
CA ILE A 21 9.58 16.44 -13.41
C ILE A 21 11.05 16.67 -13.15
N ASN A 22 11.91 16.37 -14.14
CA ASN A 22 13.35 16.64 -14.01
C ASN A 22 13.65 18.14 -13.90
N ILE A 23 12.85 19.01 -14.55
CA ILE A 23 12.96 20.47 -14.38
C ILE A 23 12.58 20.87 -12.95
N ILE A 24 11.42 20.40 -12.45
CA ILE A 24 10.97 20.66 -11.07
C ILE A 24 12.03 20.18 -10.07
N LYS A 25 12.49 18.93 -10.22
CA LYS A 25 13.51 18.32 -9.37
C LYS A 25 14.79 19.16 -9.34
N ASN A 26 15.33 19.53 -10.49
CA ASN A 26 16.56 20.33 -10.55
C ASN A 26 16.41 21.68 -9.87
N GLN A 27 15.25 22.31 -10.02
CA GLN A 27 14.98 23.61 -9.43
C GLN A 27 14.77 23.52 -7.91
N MET A 28 14.01 22.54 -7.42
CA MET A 28 13.88 22.25 -5.99
C MET A 28 15.24 22.05 -5.33
N LEU A 29 16.13 21.32 -6.02
CA LEU A 29 17.48 21.07 -5.55
C LEU A 29 18.32 22.35 -5.50
N GLN A 30 18.19 23.25 -6.50
CA GLN A 30 18.87 24.56 -6.49
C GLN A 30 18.40 25.46 -5.34
N GLU A 31 17.11 25.45 -5.05
CA GLU A 31 16.51 26.25 -3.98
C GLU A 31 16.57 25.56 -2.60
N ASN A 32 17.16 24.36 -2.50
CA ASN A 32 17.21 23.53 -1.30
C ASN A 32 15.81 23.31 -0.67
N LEU A 33 14.82 23.04 -1.52
CA LEU A 33 13.43 22.75 -1.14
C LEU A 33 13.14 21.24 -1.22
N LYS A 34 12.36 20.74 -0.27
CA LYS A 34 11.75 19.41 -0.30
C LYS A 34 10.44 19.43 -1.06
N PHE A 35 9.92 18.24 -1.40
CA PHE A 35 8.63 18.10 -2.09
C PHE A 35 7.51 18.83 -1.35
N ASP A 36 7.40 18.60 -0.04
CA ASP A 36 6.38 19.23 0.82
C ASP A 36 6.54 20.75 0.96
N ASP A 37 7.74 21.31 0.73
CA ASP A 37 7.97 22.76 0.78
C ASP A 37 7.33 23.47 -0.43
N VAL A 38 7.12 22.72 -1.52
CA VAL A 38 6.55 23.19 -2.78
C VAL A 38 5.10 22.76 -2.92
N PHE A 39 4.84 21.47 -2.74
CA PHE A 39 3.54 20.82 -2.91
C PHE A 39 3.01 20.46 -1.52
N LEU A 40 2.37 21.44 -0.87
CA LEU A 40 1.56 21.15 0.30
C LEU A 40 0.41 20.25 -0.17
N ASN A 41 0.04 19.19 0.58
CA ASN A 41 -1.05 18.23 0.29
C ASN A 41 -2.40 18.89 -0.08
N GLN A 42 -2.44 19.51 -1.24
CA GLN A 42 -3.46 20.41 -1.76
C GLN A 42 -3.75 19.97 -3.19
N ARG A 43 -4.96 20.25 -3.63
CA ARG A 43 -5.38 20.04 -5.01
C ARG A 43 -5.10 21.31 -5.79
N TYR A 44 -4.47 21.18 -6.95
CA TYR A 44 -4.18 22.32 -7.81
C TYR A 44 -4.98 22.22 -9.10
N ASP A 45 -5.72 23.28 -9.44
CA ASP A 45 -6.08 23.49 -10.83
C ASP A 45 -4.81 23.89 -11.64
N LYS A 46 -4.91 23.92 -12.96
CA LYS A 46 -3.74 24.21 -13.82
C LYS A 46 -3.10 25.58 -13.53
N LYS A 47 -3.92 26.59 -13.22
CA LYS A 47 -3.47 27.96 -13.01
C LYS A 47 -2.81 28.13 -11.64
N SER A 48 -3.36 27.53 -10.61
CA SER A 48 -2.79 27.50 -9.26
C SER A 48 -1.49 26.70 -9.23
N LEU A 49 -1.41 25.57 -9.95
CA LEU A 49 -0.15 24.83 -10.09
C LEU A 49 0.93 25.67 -10.75
N ASP A 50 0.62 26.34 -11.87
CA ASP A 50 1.56 27.26 -12.53
C ASP A 50 2.05 28.36 -11.57
N GLN A 51 1.15 28.97 -10.80
CA GLN A 51 1.53 29.97 -9.80
C GLN A 51 2.42 29.40 -8.69
N VAL A 52 2.20 28.17 -8.24
CA VAL A 52 3.05 27.49 -7.26
C VAL A 52 4.45 27.30 -7.84
N LEU A 53 4.54 26.76 -9.06
CA LEU A 53 5.81 26.53 -9.75
C LEU A 53 6.58 27.84 -9.98
N LEU A 54 5.91 28.91 -10.37
CA LEU A 54 6.53 30.22 -10.55
C LEU A 54 6.98 30.82 -9.22
N LYS A 55 6.12 30.83 -8.19
CA LYS A 55 6.43 31.49 -6.90
C LYS A 55 7.44 30.73 -6.06
N LYS A 56 7.35 29.40 -6.04
CA LYS A 56 8.18 28.54 -5.17
C LYS A 56 9.45 28.06 -5.85
N LEU A 57 9.40 27.86 -7.16
CA LEU A 57 10.53 27.32 -7.92
C LEU A 57 11.04 28.29 -9.00
N ASN A 58 10.44 29.46 -9.21
CA ASN A 58 10.83 30.35 -10.32
C ASN A 58 10.77 29.64 -11.71
N ILE A 59 9.88 28.64 -11.85
CA ILE A 59 9.65 27.94 -13.10
C ILE A 59 8.53 28.66 -13.84
N ASP A 60 8.91 29.40 -14.88
CA ASP A 60 7.98 29.98 -15.84
C ASP A 60 7.47 28.89 -16.80
N SER A 61 6.30 28.32 -16.49
CA SER A 61 5.75 27.21 -17.28
C SER A 61 5.35 27.63 -18.69
N TYR A 62 5.05 28.91 -18.93
CA TYR A 62 4.71 29.44 -20.25
C TYR A 62 5.84 29.28 -21.26
N LYS A 63 7.10 29.38 -20.82
CA LYS A 63 8.27 29.12 -21.68
C LYS A 63 8.36 27.66 -22.14
N LYS A 64 7.65 26.75 -21.49
CA LYS A 64 7.60 25.31 -21.76
C LYS A 64 6.17 24.80 -21.77
N GLN A 65 5.24 25.61 -22.30
CA GLN A 65 3.79 25.39 -22.17
C GLN A 65 3.38 23.99 -22.63
N GLU A 66 3.91 23.53 -23.76
CA GLU A 66 3.58 22.21 -24.30
C GLU A 66 3.97 21.05 -23.36
N ILE A 67 5.16 21.15 -22.74
CA ILE A 67 5.67 20.13 -21.81
C ILE A 67 4.91 20.21 -20.48
N PHE A 68 4.61 21.42 -20.02
CA PHE A 68 3.80 21.65 -18.82
C PHE A 68 2.38 21.11 -18.98
N ASP A 69 1.78 21.29 -20.15
CA ASP A 69 0.43 20.81 -20.46
C ASP A 69 0.38 19.28 -20.42
N ASP A 70 1.36 18.62 -21.03
CA ASP A 70 1.46 17.16 -20.99
C ASP A 70 1.74 16.64 -19.57
N PHE A 71 2.57 17.34 -18.80
CA PHE A 71 2.80 17.06 -17.37
C PHE A 71 1.51 17.17 -16.56
N PHE A 72 0.77 18.27 -16.69
CA PHE A 72 -0.48 18.47 -15.99
C PHE A 72 -1.50 17.39 -16.37
N MET A 73 -1.65 17.10 -17.66
CA MET A 73 -2.57 16.07 -18.16
C MET A 73 -2.20 14.65 -17.71
N PHE A 74 -0.91 14.37 -17.53
CA PHE A 74 -0.46 13.06 -17.04
C PHE A 74 -0.90 12.81 -15.57
N PHE A 75 -0.94 13.86 -14.76
CA PHE A 75 -1.35 13.84 -13.35
C PHE A 75 -2.77 14.39 -13.12
N PHE A 76 -3.53 14.64 -14.17
CA PHE A 76 -4.90 15.14 -14.04
C PHE A 76 -5.85 14.04 -13.59
N ASP A 77 -6.58 14.29 -12.51
CA ASP A 77 -7.72 13.46 -12.09
C ASP A 77 -8.96 13.88 -12.86
N LYS A 78 -9.56 12.93 -13.58
CA LYS A 78 -10.78 13.16 -14.37
C LYS A 78 -12.02 13.35 -13.51
N ASN A 79 -12.04 12.78 -12.30
CA ASN A 79 -13.20 12.85 -11.42
C ASN A 79 -13.33 14.24 -10.81
N ASP A 80 -12.20 14.75 -10.30
CA ASP A 80 -12.17 16.00 -9.55
C ASP A 80 -11.76 17.21 -10.40
N GLN A 81 -11.34 16.97 -11.64
CA GLN A 81 -10.81 17.99 -12.56
C GLN A 81 -9.63 18.79 -11.99
N MET A 82 -8.80 18.13 -11.18
CA MET A 82 -7.66 18.73 -10.47
C MET A 82 -6.39 17.92 -10.70
N PHE A 83 -5.24 18.53 -10.42
CA PHE A 83 -3.94 17.86 -10.36
C PHE A 83 -3.88 16.94 -9.14
N ASP A 84 -3.55 15.68 -9.40
CA ASP A 84 -3.39 14.62 -8.40
C ASP A 84 -1.95 14.64 -7.85
N CYS A 85 -1.77 15.33 -6.72
CA CYS A 85 -0.49 15.45 -6.04
C CYS A 85 0.04 14.12 -5.51
N GLU A 86 -0.84 13.21 -5.06
CA GLU A 86 -0.43 11.91 -4.54
C GLU A 86 0.15 11.04 -5.67
N LYS A 87 -0.53 11.01 -6.82
CA LYS A 87 -0.01 10.34 -8.02
C LYS A 87 1.30 10.96 -8.50
N PHE A 88 1.41 12.29 -8.44
CA PHE A 88 2.65 12.98 -8.78
C PHE A 88 3.80 12.63 -7.83
N GLU A 89 3.57 12.67 -6.52
CA GLU A 89 4.56 12.33 -5.49
C GLU A 89 5.05 10.89 -5.66
N ASN A 90 4.13 9.94 -5.83
CA ASN A 90 4.47 8.54 -6.07
C ASN A 90 5.35 8.35 -7.31
N PHE A 91 5.01 9.01 -8.42
CA PHE A 91 5.78 8.93 -9.65
C PHE A 91 7.12 9.66 -9.56
N TYR A 92 7.16 10.79 -8.86
CA TYR A 92 8.39 11.53 -8.54
C TYR A 92 9.36 10.64 -7.74
N ASN A 93 8.86 9.97 -6.70
CA ASN A 93 9.62 9.02 -5.89
C ASN A 93 10.09 7.80 -6.70
N GLU A 94 9.27 7.28 -7.60
CA GLU A 94 9.65 6.20 -8.51
C GLU A 94 10.84 6.59 -9.42
N ILE A 95 10.79 7.78 -10.01
CA ILE A 95 11.89 8.31 -10.84
C ILE A 95 13.17 8.46 -10.01
N GLN A 96 13.06 9.01 -8.78
CA GLN A 96 14.21 9.13 -7.90
C GLN A 96 14.81 7.77 -7.53
N GLN A 97 13.96 6.80 -7.18
CA GLN A 97 14.39 5.47 -6.79
C GLN A 97 15.12 4.76 -7.93
N LYS A 98 14.64 4.89 -9.18
CA LYS A 98 15.32 4.35 -10.37
C LYS A 98 16.74 4.90 -10.56
N VAL A 99 16.93 6.20 -10.35
CA VAL A 99 18.27 6.82 -10.40
C VAL A 99 19.18 6.23 -9.30
N PHE A 100 18.65 6.02 -8.09
CA PHE A 100 19.46 5.41 -7.03
C PHE A 100 19.76 3.94 -7.28
N ASP A 101 18.80 3.18 -7.78
CA ASP A 101 19.02 1.77 -8.09
C ASP A 101 20.08 1.62 -9.18
N SER A 102 20.06 2.46 -10.21
CA SER A 102 21.11 2.52 -11.23
C SER A 102 22.48 2.89 -10.64
N LEU A 103 22.55 3.96 -9.84
CA LEU A 103 23.79 4.37 -9.18
C LEU A 103 24.31 3.28 -8.23
N TYR A 104 23.43 2.63 -7.48
CA TYR A 104 23.78 1.53 -6.59
C TYR A 104 24.35 0.36 -7.37
N GLN A 105 23.66 -0.07 -8.42
CA GLN A 105 24.09 -1.17 -9.27
C GLN A 105 25.46 -0.87 -9.90
N PHE A 106 25.67 0.38 -10.34
CA PHE A 106 26.96 0.82 -10.85
C PHE A 106 28.05 0.77 -9.79
N LEU A 107 27.82 1.32 -8.61
CA LEU A 107 28.77 1.32 -7.49
C LEU A 107 29.09 -0.10 -7.02
N ASP A 108 28.12 -1.01 -7.09
CA ASP A 108 28.30 -2.42 -6.75
C ASP A 108 29.22 -3.13 -7.75
N ASN A 109 28.92 -2.96 -9.04
CA ASN A 109 29.71 -3.53 -10.14
C ASN A 109 31.15 -2.98 -10.15
N ASN A 110 31.32 -1.71 -9.79
CA ASN A 110 32.61 -1.01 -9.80
C ASN A 110 33.23 -0.85 -8.40
N TYR A 111 32.72 -1.57 -7.39
CA TYR A 111 33.07 -1.35 -5.99
C TYR A 111 34.58 -1.25 -5.75
N LYS A 112 35.37 -2.22 -6.24
CA LYS A 112 36.83 -2.22 -6.04
C LYS A 112 37.52 -1.01 -6.65
N GLN A 113 37.10 -0.60 -7.85
CA GLN A 113 37.68 0.55 -8.55
C GLN A 113 37.28 1.85 -7.86
N PHE A 114 36.00 1.97 -7.46
CA PHE A 114 35.49 3.07 -6.67
C PHE A 114 36.26 3.26 -5.35
N ILE A 115 36.43 2.19 -4.56
CA ILE A 115 37.26 2.24 -3.33
C ILE A 115 38.68 2.70 -3.62
N LYS A 116 39.31 2.17 -4.69
CA LYS A 116 40.69 2.52 -5.05
C LYS A 116 40.80 4.01 -5.39
N LYS A 117 39.88 4.54 -6.19
CA LYS A 117 39.83 5.96 -6.56
C LYS A 117 39.58 6.85 -5.36
N CYS A 118 38.62 6.52 -4.51
CA CYS A 118 38.38 7.31 -3.31
C CYS A 118 39.56 7.31 -2.33
N LYS A 119 40.32 6.19 -2.22
CA LYS A 119 41.56 6.15 -1.41
C LYS A 119 42.67 7.03 -1.97
N GLN A 120 42.72 7.25 -3.30
CA GLN A 120 43.72 8.12 -3.93
C GLN A 120 43.47 9.60 -3.65
N VAL A 121 42.24 9.98 -3.29
CA VAL A 121 41.91 11.37 -2.90
C VAL A 121 42.48 11.73 -1.51
N ASP A 122 43.05 10.74 -0.80
CA ASP A 122 43.73 10.86 0.51
C ASP A 122 42.97 11.70 1.55
N LYS A 123 41.65 11.54 1.58
CA LYS A 123 40.77 12.27 2.50
C LYS A 123 39.77 11.31 3.14
N GLN A 124 39.55 11.51 4.44
CA GLN A 124 38.47 10.84 5.18
C GLN A 124 37.07 11.30 4.71
N GLU A 125 37.03 12.43 4.01
CA GLU A 125 35.83 13.15 3.58
C GLU A 125 35.99 13.59 2.12
N ILE A 126 34.97 13.37 1.31
CA ILE A 126 34.92 13.86 -0.08
C ILE A 126 33.73 14.79 -0.27
N THR A 127 33.87 15.80 -1.10
CA THR A 127 32.74 16.64 -1.52
C THR A 127 31.90 15.93 -2.58
N SER A 128 30.66 16.37 -2.78
CA SER A 128 29.77 15.87 -3.84
C SER A 128 30.39 16.00 -5.23
N ASN A 129 31.17 17.05 -5.48
CA ASN A 129 31.91 17.24 -6.73
C ASN A 129 33.00 16.19 -6.91
N GLN A 130 33.79 15.92 -5.87
CA GLN A 130 34.82 14.88 -5.93
C GLN A 130 34.21 13.49 -6.11
N PHE A 131 33.07 13.22 -5.50
CA PHE A 131 32.32 11.98 -5.76
C PHE A 131 31.91 11.90 -7.23
N LEU A 132 31.35 13.00 -7.77
CA LEU A 132 30.94 13.07 -9.18
C LEU A 132 32.11 12.84 -10.13
N ASP A 133 33.28 13.43 -9.84
CA ASP A 133 34.49 13.25 -10.64
C ASP A 133 34.96 11.80 -10.63
N ILE A 134 34.89 11.12 -9.46
CA ILE A 134 35.20 9.69 -9.35
C ILE A 134 34.22 8.85 -10.18
N LEU A 135 32.91 9.18 -10.19
CA LEU A 135 31.95 8.46 -11.04
C LEU A 135 32.25 8.62 -12.53
N LYS A 136 32.63 9.83 -12.96
CA LYS A 136 33.03 10.10 -14.34
C LYS A 136 34.29 9.34 -14.74
N GLU A 137 35.27 9.25 -13.84
CA GLU A 137 36.50 8.47 -14.06
C GLU A 137 36.27 6.96 -14.14
N LEU A 138 35.10 6.47 -13.72
CA LEU A 138 34.69 5.06 -13.80
C LEU A 138 33.71 4.81 -14.95
N ASP A 139 33.60 5.76 -15.89
CA ASP A 139 32.70 5.69 -17.03
C ASP A 139 31.21 5.52 -16.64
N TYR A 140 30.77 6.16 -15.55
CA TYR A 140 29.34 6.28 -15.28
C TYR A 140 28.73 7.29 -16.26
N GLU A 141 28.27 6.80 -17.41
CA GLU A 141 27.71 7.60 -18.52
C GLU A 141 26.35 8.25 -18.20
N GLU A 142 25.68 7.84 -17.11
CA GLU A 142 24.40 8.45 -16.75
C GLU A 142 24.59 9.90 -16.27
N LYS A 143 23.65 10.77 -16.64
CA LYS A 143 23.62 12.21 -16.29
C LYS A 143 23.32 12.45 -14.81
N ILE A 144 23.99 11.74 -13.90
CA ILE A 144 23.89 12.05 -12.49
C ILE A 144 24.55 13.40 -12.23
N ASN A 145 23.82 14.28 -11.55
CA ASN A 145 24.34 15.58 -11.19
C ASN A 145 24.77 15.62 -9.72
N LYS A 146 25.50 16.69 -9.35
CA LYS A 146 25.98 16.93 -7.98
C LYS A 146 24.87 16.78 -6.93
N TYR A 147 23.67 17.29 -7.23
CA TYR A 147 22.56 17.29 -6.29
C TYR A 147 21.94 15.90 -6.10
N GLU A 148 21.94 15.06 -7.12
CA GLU A 148 21.49 13.67 -7.00
C GLU A 148 22.44 12.85 -6.14
N ILE A 149 23.75 13.13 -6.20
CA ILE A 149 24.73 12.58 -5.27
C ILE A 149 24.48 13.08 -3.85
N GLU A 150 24.19 14.38 -3.69
CA GLU A 150 23.86 14.95 -2.38
C GLU A 150 22.61 14.32 -1.79
N TYR A 151 21.57 14.14 -2.60
CA TYR A 151 20.36 13.49 -2.15
C TYR A 151 20.60 12.02 -1.80
N PHE A 152 21.29 11.27 -2.66
CA PHE A 152 21.67 9.87 -2.41
C PHE A 152 22.44 9.72 -1.09
N CYS A 153 23.40 10.61 -0.86
CA CYS A 153 24.23 10.58 0.34
C CYS A 153 23.45 11.04 1.60
N ASN A 154 22.50 11.97 1.47
CA ASN A 154 21.61 12.36 2.56
C ASN A 154 20.70 11.19 2.98
N GLN A 155 20.09 10.48 2.02
CA GLN A 155 19.25 9.31 2.26
C GLN A 155 19.98 8.16 2.97
N LYS A 156 21.31 8.16 2.93
CA LYS A 156 22.16 7.16 3.58
C LYS A 156 22.85 7.64 4.83
N TYR A 157 22.52 8.86 5.28
CA TYR A 157 23.10 9.47 6.48
C TYR A 157 24.64 9.49 6.44
N VAL A 158 25.21 9.72 5.24
CA VAL A 158 26.66 9.77 5.04
C VAL A 158 27.20 11.19 4.95
N PHE A 159 26.35 12.21 5.02
CA PHE A 159 26.80 13.60 5.11
C PHE A 159 27.25 13.99 6.52
N LYS A 160 28.33 14.75 6.56
CA LYS A 160 28.80 15.53 7.68
C LYS A 160 28.75 17.01 7.31
N ASP A 161 28.15 17.80 8.20
CA ASP A 161 28.01 19.26 8.09
C ASP A 161 27.40 19.73 6.75
N ARG A 162 26.57 18.90 6.11
CA ARG A 162 25.91 19.14 4.81
C ARG A 162 26.84 19.46 3.63
N LYS A 163 28.15 19.28 3.80
CA LYS A 163 29.16 19.65 2.81
C LYS A 163 30.08 18.49 2.43
N TYR A 164 30.31 17.58 3.37
CA TYR A 164 31.27 16.50 3.23
C TYR A 164 30.58 15.15 3.33
N ILE A 165 30.94 14.23 2.46
CA ILE A 165 30.50 12.84 2.48
C ILE A 165 31.55 12.06 3.27
N GLU A 166 31.14 11.50 4.40
CA GLU A 166 31.97 10.63 5.23
C GLU A 166 32.26 9.33 4.48
N PHE A 167 33.46 9.27 3.90
CA PHE A 167 33.84 8.18 3.01
C PHE A 167 33.72 6.82 3.70
N LYS A 168 34.14 6.74 4.97
CA LYS A 168 34.04 5.52 5.77
C LYS A 168 32.59 5.03 5.91
N LYS A 169 31.63 5.93 6.17
CA LYS A 169 30.21 5.58 6.29
C LYS A 169 29.63 5.16 4.94
N LEU A 170 29.94 5.89 3.87
CA LEU A 170 29.53 5.55 2.50
C LEU A 170 29.98 4.13 2.13
N ILE A 171 31.25 3.80 2.37
CA ILE A 171 31.78 2.48 2.07
C ILE A 171 31.17 1.40 2.94
N GLN A 172 30.89 1.69 4.21
CA GLN A 172 30.16 0.76 5.08
C GLN A 172 28.75 0.50 4.55
N THR A 173 28.04 1.53 4.10
CA THR A 173 26.68 1.40 3.55
C THR A 173 26.67 0.56 2.27
N ILE A 174 27.56 0.85 1.32
CA ILE A 174 27.67 0.09 0.06
C ILE A 174 28.12 -1.36 0.35
N SER A 175 29.13 -1.54 1.20
CA SER A 175 29.67 -2.88 1.51
C SER A 175 28.71 -3.78 2.29
N LYS A 176 27.90 -3.23 3.20
CA LYS A 176 26.86 -4.00 3.92
C LYS A 176 25.86 -4.60 2.94
N LYS A 177 25.42 -3.83 1.94
CA LYS A 177 24.50 -4.31 0.90
C LYS A 177 25.17 -5.35 -0.01
N TYR A 178 26.39 -5.06 -0.50
CA TYR A 178 27.17 -6.01 -1.30
C TYR A 178 27.39 -7.35 -0.57
N LYS A 179 27.71 -7.31 0.72
CA LYS A 179 27.88 -8.53 1.54
C LYS A 179 26.57 -9.30 1.66
N LYS A 180 25.45 -8.64 1.96
CA LYS A 180 24.12 -9.27 2.03
C LYS A 180 23.73 -9.92 0.70
N GLU A 181 23.93 -9.24 -0.43
CA GLU A 181 23.59 -9.79 -1.75
C GLU A 181 24.52 -10.95 -2.14
N LYS A 182 25.81 -10.87 -1.78
CA LYS A 182 26.75 -11.97 -2.00
C LYS A 182 26.46 -13.17 -1.10
N GLU A 183 26.01 -12.95 0.13
CA GLU A 183 25.54 -14.00 1.04
C GLU A 183 24.27 -14.65 0.52
N LYS A 184 23.28 -13.85 0.07
CA LYS A 184 22.07 -14.35 -0.56
C LYS A 184 22.37 -15.18 -1.81
N LYS A 185 23.23 -14.69 -2.73
CA LYS A 185 23.67 -15.46 -3.90
C LYS A 185 24.39 -16.76 -3.52
N LYS A 186 25.20 -16.75 -2.45
CA LYS A 186 25.84 -17.96 -1.92
C LYS A 186 24.84 -18.92 -1.29
N GLU A 187 23.81 -18.43 -0.63
CA GLU A 187 22.71 -19.23 -0.09
C GLU A 187 21.90 -19.84 -1.22
N ASP A 188 21.51 -19.07 -2.22
CA ASP A 188 20.83 -19.57 -3.43
C ASP A 188 21.69 -20.63 -4.15
N GLU A 189 23.01 -20.44 -4.25
CA GLU A 189 23.92 -21.44 -4.81
C GLU A 189 24.08 -22.68 -3.92
N LYS A 190 24.11 -22.51 -2.60
CA LYS A 190 24.15 -23.63 -1.63
C LYS A 190 22.85 -24.40 -1.65
N GLU A 191 21.72 -23.71 -1.78
CA GLU A 191 20.39 -24.29 -1.92
C GLU A 191 20.29 -25.06 -3.23
N LYS A 192 20.68 -24.47 -4.36
CA LYS A 192 20.83 -25.19 -5.63
C LYS A 192 21.76 -26.40 -5.54
N LYS A 193 22.84 -26.33 -4.76
CA LYS A 193 23.74 -27.48 -4.50
C LYS A 193 23.11 -28.52 -3.58
N ARG A 194 22.38 -28.12 -2.54
CA ARG A 194 21.62 -29.00 -1.64
C ARG A 194 20.49 -29.69 -2.38
N GLU A 195 19.78 -28.98 -3.24
CA GLU A 195 18.79 -29.55 -4.17
C GLU A 195 19.44 -30.54 -5.14
N LYS A 196 20.62 -30.22 -5.68
CA LYS A 196 21.42 -31.16 -6.51
C LYS A 196 21.86 -32.41 -5.76
N THR A 197 22.10 -32.30 -4.45
CA THR A 197 22.55 -33.43 -3.61
C THR A 197 21.36 -34.27 -3.15
N LYS A 198 20.27 -33.63 -2.68
CA LYS A 198 18.96 -34.27 -2.43
C LYS A 198 18.39 -34.91 -3.69
N SER A 199 18.70 -34.39 -4.88
CA SER A 199 18.27 -34.99 -6.13
C SER A 199 18.98 -36.29 -6.50
N LYS A 200 20.19 -36.55 -5.96
CA LYS A 200 20.89 -37.83 -6.12
C LYS A 200 20.36 -38.90 -5.16
N GLU A 201 19.92 -38.54 -3.96
CA GLU A 201 19.22 -39.46 -3.05
C GLU A 201 17.78 -39.75 -3.51
N LEU A 202 17.12 -38.78 -4.13
CA LEU A 202 15.81 -38.96 -4.77
C LEU A 202 15.89 -39.64 -6.15
N GLU A 203 17.07 -39.96 -6.69
CA GLU A 203 17.21 -40.57 -8.02
C GLU A 203 16.71 -42.02 -8.08
N ASN A 204 16.55 -42.68 -6.92
CA ASN A 204 15.79 -43.94 -6.81
C ASN A 204 14.25 -43.75 -6.79
N ASN A 205 13.75 -42.51 -6.61
CA ASN A 205 12.32 -42.17 -6.61
C ASN A 205 11.93 -41.10 -7.67
N LYS A 206 12.86 -40.69 -8.55
CA LYS A 206 12.68 -39.58 -9.52
C LYS A 206 12.38 -40.00 -10.96
N ASN A 207 12.33 -41.30 -11.26
CA ASN A 207 11.84 -41.77 -12.56
C ASN A 207 10.34 -41.47 -12.79
N THR A 208 9.59 -41.07 -11.75
CA THR A 208 8.19 -40.64 -11.85
C THR A 208 7.98 -39.12 -11.90
N LYS A 209 8.89 -38.29 -11.34
CA LYS A 209 8.67 -36.81 -11.26
C LYS A 209 9.27 -36.00 -12.43
N ASN A 210 10.36 -36.46 -13.06
CA ASN A 210 10.95 -35.73 -14.20
C ASN A 210 10.19 -35.89 -15.53
N LYS A 211 9.19 -36.77 -15.59
CA LYS A 211 8.23 -36.87 -16.70
C LYS A 211 7.11 -35.81 -16.63
N PHE A 212 6.97 -35.10 -15.50
CA PHE A 212 5.89 -34.11 -15.29
C PHE A 212 6.27 -32.67 -15.67
N ILE A 213 7.52 -32.25 -15.44
CA ILE A 213 7.90 -30.83 -15.68
C ILE A 213 8.20 -30.54 -17.16
N LYS A 214 8.63 -31.53 -17.95
CA LYS A 214 8.86 -31.36 -19.40
C LYS A 214 7.62 -31.56 -20.28
N ASN A 215 6.48 -31.90 -19.69
CA ASN A 215 5.19 -32.05 -20.39
C ASN A 215 4.11 -31.02 -19.96
N LYS A 216 4.45 -29.97 -19.19
CA LYS A 216 3.55 -28.80 -18.99
C LYS A 216 3.50 -27.94 -20.28
N LYS A 217 3.05 -28.53 -21.40
CA LYS A 217 2.13 -27.81 -22.29
C LYS A 217 0.85 -27.66 -21.46
N LYS A 218 0.83 -26.64 -20.59
CA LYS A 218 -0.30 -26.35 -19.69
C LYS A 218 -1.57 -26.40 -20.54
N LYS A 219 -2.40 -27.44 -20.36
CA LYS A 219 -3.81 -27.32 -20.71
C LYS A 219 -4.28 -26.16 -19.83
N LYS A 220 -4.46 -25.01 -20.45
CA LYS A 220 -4.93 -23.80 -19.77
C LYS A 220 -6.28 -24.18 -19.19
N ILE A 221 -6.34 -24.44 -17.88
CA ILE A 221 -7.61 -24.63 -17.19
C ILE A 221 -8.43 -23.39 -17.52
N GLN A 222 -9.67 -23.62 -17.95
CA GLN A 222 -10.51 -22.52 -18.38
C GLN A 222 -10.70 -21.60 -17.17
N LYS A 223 -10.45 -20.29 -17.37
CA LYS A 223 -10.57 -19.27 -16.32
C LYS A 223 -11.90 -19.38 -15.54
N ASN A 224 -12.98 -19.70 -16.24
CA ASN A 224 -14.31 -19.90 -15.66
C ASN A 224 -14.35 -21.04 -14.63
N ILE A 225 -13.58 -22.11 -14.82
CA ILE A 225 -13.50 -23.22 -13.87
C ILE A 225 -12.86 -22.73 -12.57
N ILE A 226 -11.77 -21.97 -12.67
CA ILE A 226 -11.06 -21.40 -11.52
C ILE A 226 -12.00 -20.44 -10.78
N GLU A 227 -12.58 -19.46 -11.48
CA GLU A 227 -13.51 -18.50 -10.88
C GLU A 227 -14.71 -19.18 -10.21
N ASN A 228 -15.26 -20.25 -10.80
CA ASN A 228 -16.36 -21.01 -10.21
C ASN A 228 -15.90 -21.80 -8.97
N THR A 229 -14.74 -22.45 -9.01
CA THR A 229 -14.23 -23.19 -7.85
C THR A 229 -13.87 -22.25 -6.71
N THR A 230 -13.28 -21.08 -6.98
CA THR A 230 -13.04 -20.04 -5.98
C THR A 230 -14.34 -19.62 -5.29
N LYS A 231 -15.42 -19.40 -6.05
CA LYS A 231 -16.74 -19.11 -5.47
C LYS A 231 -17.29 -20.25 -4.61
N ILE A 232 -17.10 -21.50 -5.01
CA ILE A 232 -17.49 -22.67 -4.21
C ILE A 232 -16.73 -22.69 -2.88
N ILE A 233 -15.42 -22.48 -2.90
CA ILE A 233 -14.57 -22.41 -1.71
C ILE A 233 -15.03 -21.27 -0.79
N ILE A 234 -15.27 -20.08 -1.34
CA ILE A 234 -15.78 -18.94 -0.58
C ILE A 234 -17.14 -19.26 0.05
N LYS A 235 -18.03 -19.96 -0.68
CA LYS A 235 -19.34 -20.36 -0.17
C LYS A 235 -19.24 -21.37 0.98
N ASP A 236 -18.34 -22.34 0.88
CA ASP A 236 -18.06 -23.29 1.97
C ASP A 236 -17.50 -22.57 3.21
N ILE A 237 -16.62 -21.58 3.01
CA ILE A 237 -16.11 -20.71 4.10
C ILE A 237 -17.26 -19.92 4.74
N GLU A 238 -18.14 -19.30 3.95
CA GLU A 238 -19.33 -18.59 4.44
C GLU A 238 -20.19 -19.50 5.33
N ASN A 239 -20.55 -20.68 4.79
CA ASN A 239 -21.38 -21.65 5.49
C ASN A 239 -20.74 -22.10 6.81
N PHE A 240 -19.42 -22.31 6.82
CA PHE A 240 -18.72 -22.68 8.05
C PHE A 240 -18.69 -21.55 9.07
N MET A 241 -18.42 -20.31 8.63
CA MET A 241 -18.43 -19.13 9.49
C MET A 241 -19.79 -19.00 10.19
N ASP A 242 -20.88 -19.16 9.44
CA ASP A 242 -22.25 -19.09 9.96
C ASP A 242 -22.56 -20.26 10.93
N GLN A 243 -22.18 -21.49 10.56
CA GLN A 243 -22.41 -22.68 11.38
C GLN A 243 -21.66 -22.64 12.72
N LYS A 244 -20.45 -22.08 12.74
CA LYS A 244 -19.61 -21.99 13.94
C LYS A 244 -19.72 -20.65 14.65
N ASN A 245 -20.42 -19.67 14.07
CA ASN A 245 -20.51 -18.30 14.57
C ASN A 245 -19.12 -17.68 14.81
N VAL A 246 -18.21 -17.86 13.84
CA VAL A 246 -16.81 -17.40 13.89
C VAL A 246 -16.53 -16.39 12.78
N GLY A 247 -15.58 -15.49 13.03
CA GLY A 247 -15.08 -14.53 12.05
C GLY A 247 -14.05 -15.14 11.09
N ILE A 248 -13.69 -14.38 10.06
CA ILE A 248 -12.77 -14.82 9.00
C ILE A 248 -11.33 -15.06 9.50
N ARG A 249 -10.87 -14.31 10.50
CA ARG A 249 -9.55 -14.52 11.13
C ARG A 249 -9.41 -15.89 11.77
N TYR A 250 -10.52 -16.44 12.28
CA TYR A 250 -10.53 -17.80 12.81
C TYR A 250 -10.30 -18.82 11.67
N ILE A 251 -10.91 -18.61 10.51
CA ILE A 251 -10.72 -19.45 9.34
C ILE A 251 -9.27 -19.40 8.87
N PHE A 252 -8.70 -18.19 8.77
CA PHE A 252 -7.30 -18.00 8.42
C PHE A 252 -6.36 -18.78 9.34
N LYS A 253 -6.50 -18.63 10.67
CA LYS A 253 -5.74 -19.42 11.68
C LYS A 253 -5.98 -20.93 11.58
N LYS A 254 -7.07 -21.38 10.93
CA LYS A 254 -7.35 -22.80 10.71
C LYS A 254 -6.54 -23.33 9.53
N PHE A 255 -6.20 -22.47 8.56
CA PHE A 255 -5.30 -22.77 7.44
C PHE A 255 -3.84 -22.67 7.86
N ASP A 256 -3.44 -21.55 8.46
CA ASP A 256 -2.09 -21.27 9.00
C ASP A 256 -1.82 -22.20 10.20
N LYS A 257 -1.14 -23.33 9.96
CA LYS A 257 -0.92 -24.39 10.95
C LYS A 257 0.29 -24.14 11.83
N ASP A 258 1.32 -23.52 11.26
CA ASP A 258 2.55 -23.23 11.99
C ASP A 258 2.52 -21.85 12.69
N ASN A 259 1.48 -21.05 12.46
CA ASN A 259 1.26 -19.71 13.02
C ASN A 259 2.35 -18.72 12.59
N ASP A 260 2.75 -18.78 11.32
CA ASP A 260 3.73 -17.85 10.74
C ASP A 260 3.09 -16.58 10.14
N GLU A 261 1.78 -16.40 10.36
CA GLU A 261 0.94 -15.28 9.93
C GLU A 261 0.67 -15.24 8.41
N PHE A 262 0.99 -16.30 7.68
CA PHE A 262 0.59 -16.51 6.29
C PHE A 262 0.10 -17.94 6.06
N ILE A 263 -0.47 -18.18 4.88
CA ILE A 263 -0.86 -19.53 4.46
C ILE A 263 0.05 -19.93 3.30
N SER A 264 0.90 -20.92 3.55
CA SER A 264 1.72 -21.53 2.50
C SER A 264 0.86 -22.35 1.52
N PHE A 265 1.42 -22.65 0.33
CA PHE A 265 0.74 -23.51 -0.64
C PHE A 265 0.35 -24.87 -0.03
N GLN A 266 1.22 -25.47 0.78
CA GLN A 266 0.98 -26.78 1.37
C GLN A 266 -0.16 -26.74 2.40
N GLU A 267 -0.25 -25.68 3.20
CA GLU A 267 -1.33 -25.48 4.16
C GLU A 267 -2.67 -25.22 3.47
N PHE A 268 -2.65 -24.43 2.40
CA PHE A 268 -3.81 -24.20 1.56
C PHE A 268 -4.31 -25.51 0.93
N GLU A 269 -3.42 -26.28 0.31
CA GLU A 269 -3.73 -27.58 -0.28
C GLU A 269 -4.31 -28.55 0.76
N ASN A 270 -3.62 -28.70 1.90
CA ASN A 270 -4.06 -29.59 2.97
C ASN A 270 -5.43 -29.18 3.54
N SER A 271 -5.69 -27.87 3.65
CA SER A 271 -6.95 -27.33 4.15
C SER A 271 -8.09 -27.58 3.17
N LEU A 272 -7.87 -27.39 1.87
CA LEU A 272 -8.87 -27.68 0.82
C LEU A 272 -9.18 -29.17 0.67
N GLN A 273 -8.24 -30.05 1.04
CA GLN A 273 -8.45 -31.50 1.07
C GLN A 273 -9.21 -31.99 2.32
N ASP A 274 -9.38 -31.15 3.36
CA ASP A 274 -10.24 -31.46 4.49
C ASP A 274 -11.71 -31.32 4.10
N PHE A 275 -12.30 -32.37 3.52
CA PHE A 275 -13.70 -32.38 3.06
C PHE A 275 -14.74 -32.19 4.17
N LYS A 276 -14.35 -32.23 5.45
CA LYS A 276 -15.24 -31.81 6.54
C LYS A 276 -15.44 -30.30 6.54
N PHE A 277 -14.45 -29.59 6.01
CA PHE A 277 -14.40 -28.14 5.93
C PHE A 277 -14.79 -27.63 4.53
N PHE A 278 -14.48 -28.40 3.48
CA PHE A 278 -14.85 -28.12 2.08
C PHE A 278 -15.64 -29.27 1.43
N PRO A 279 -16.89 -29.53 1.87
CA PRO A 279 -17.68 -30.64 1.35
C PRO A 279 -17.95 -30.52 -0.16
N SER A 280 -18.04 -29.30 -0.70
CA SER A 280 -18.35 -29.06 -2.10
C SER A 280 -17.21 -29.45 -3.05
N LEU A 281 -15.99 -29.59 -2.54
CA LEU A 281 -14.83 -30.03 -3.33
C LEU A 281 -14.76 -31.56 -3.50
N LYS A 282 -15.57 -32.33 -2.77
CA LYS A 282 -15.55 -33.80 -2.80
C LYS A 282 -15.93 -34.39 -4.18
N GLU A 283 -16.64 -33.61 -5.00
CA GLU A 283 -17.10 -34.03 -6.32
C GLU A 283 -15.98 -33.99 -7.39
N TYR A 284 -14.87 -33.31 -7.12
CA TYR A 284 -13.74 -33.22 -8.05
C TYR A 284 -12.86 -34.47 -7.95
N SER A 285 -12.38 -34.98 -9.10
CA SER A 285 -11.37 -36.04 -9.10
C SER A 285 -10.03 -35.52 -8.56
N SER A 286 -9.29 -36.36 -7.83
CA SER A 286 -8.04 -35.94 -7.16
C SER A 286 -7.01 -35.32 -8.11
N SER A 287 -6.94 -35.77 -9.37
CA SER A 287 -6.03 -35.20 -10.36
C SER A 287 -6.43 -33.79 -10.80
N ILE A 288 -7.73 -33.54 -10.97
CA ILE A 288 -8.25 -32.21 -11.38
C ILE A 288 -8.17 -31.25 -10.20
N LEU A 289 -8.47 -31.73 -8.99
CA LEU A 289 -8.43 -30.93 -7.77
C LEU A 289 -7.04 -30.30 -7.55
N ASN A 290 -5.96 -31.08 -7.71
CA ASN A 290 -4.60 -30.55 -7.53
C ASN A 290 -4.25 -29.41 -8.50
N ASP A 291 -4.60 -29.55 -9.78
CA ASP A 291 -4.35 -28.49 -10.77
C ASP A 291 -5.21 -27.24 -10.50
N ILE A 292 -6.43 -27.43 -9.98
CA ILE A 292 -7.31 -26.32 -9.59
C ILE A 292 -6.79 -25.63 -8.32
N ILE A 293 -6.30 -26.39 -7.32
CA ILE A 293 -5.74 -25.83 -6.09
C ILE A 293 -4.56 -24.90 -6.40
N GLU A 294 -3.63 -25.31 -7.28
CA GLU A 294 -2.53 -24.45 -7.77
C GLU A 294 -3.08 -23.12 -8.32
N SER A 295 -4.12 -23.20 -9.15
CA SER A 295 -4.71 -22.03 -9.80
C SER A 295 -5.51 -21.12 -8.85
N VAL A 296 -6.25 -21.69 -7.89
CA VAL A 296 -7.00 -20.93 -6.88
C VAL A 296 -6.04 -20.28 -5.89
N PHE A 297 -4.96 -20.97 -5.50
CA PHE A 297 -3.93 -20.38 -4.66
C PHE A 297 -3.35 -19.12 -5.30
N GLU A 298 -3.06 -19.15 -6.60
CA GLU A 298 -2.61 -17.96 -7.36
C GLU A 298 -3.64 -16.80 -7.32
N GLU A 299 -4.95 -17.08 -7.23
CA GLU A 299 -5.97 -16.03 -7.05
C GLU A 299 -5.95 -15.39 -5.65
N PHE A 300 -5.64 -16.19 -4.63
CA PHE A 300 -5.48 -15.71 -3.26
C PHE A 300 -4.13 -15.02 -3.03
N ASP A 301 -3.05 -15.48 -3.65
CA ASP A 301 -1.71 -14.87 -3.57
C ASP A 301 -1.54 -13.70 -4.55
N GLN A 302 -2.28 -12.61 -4.29
CA GLN A 302 -2.31 -11.44 -5.17
C GLN A 302 -0.94 -10.77 -5.38
N ASP A 303 -0.04 -10.92 -4.40
CA ASP A 303 1.29 -10.32 -4.41
C ASP A 303 2.36 -11.23 -5.05
N GLN A 304 1.99 -12.48 -5.38
CA GLN A 304 2.87 -13.49 -5.99
C GLN A 304 4.11 -13.81 -5.12
N GLU A 305 3.92 -13.84 -3.80
CA GLU A 305 4.98 -14.12 -2.84
C GLU A 305 5.06 -15.61 -2.43
N MET A 306 4.25 -16.47 -3.07
CA MET A 306 4.07 -17.88 -2.75
C MET A 306 3.49 -18.10 -1.34
N ARG A 307 2.73 -17.13 -0.85
CA ARG A 307 2.09 -17.13 0.48
C ARG A 307 0.84 -16.25 0.48
N ILE A 308 -0.21 -16.67 1.16
CA ILE A 308 -1.44 -15.88 1.28
C ILE A 308 -1.42 -15.18 2.64
N THR A 309 -1.29 -13.86 2.64
CA THR A 309 -1.41 -13.05 3.87
C THR A 309 -2.87 -12.97 4.30
N LEU A 310 -3.11 -12.61 5.57
CA LEU A 310 -4.47 -12.41 6.07
C LEU A 310 -5.26 -11.36 5.27
N ASN A 311 -4.61 -10.29 4.82
CA ASN A 311 -5.26 -9.28 3.99
C ASN A 311 -5.70 -9.84 2.64
N ASN A 312 -4.83 -10.60 1.99
CA ASN A 312 -5.13 -11.21 0.70
C ASN A 312 -6.32 -12.18 0.84
N PHE A 313 -6.30 -12.99 1.90
CA PHE A 313 -7.38 -13.90 2.24
C PHE A 313 -8.72 -13.18 2.46
N ILE A 314 -8.72 -12.13 3.31
CA ILE A 314 -9.90 -11.33 3.61
C ILE A 314 -10.45 -10.66 2.34
N LYS A 315 -9.58 -10.04 1.53
CA LYS A 315 -9.95 -9.31 0.32
C LYS A 315 -10.64 -10.18 -0.72
N ILE A 316 -10.16 -11.41 -0.92
CA ILE A 316 -10.80 -12.35 -1.83
C ILE A 316 -12.16 -12.80 -1.32
N ILE A 317 -12.26 -13.15 -0.04
CA ILE A 317 -13.50 -13.69 0.53
C ILE A 317 -14.59 -12.63 0.65
N GLN A 318 -14.24 -11.41 1.10
CA GLN A 318 -15.19 -10.30 1.25
C GLN A 318 -15.73 -9.77 -0.10
N LYS A 319 -15.02 -10.01 -1.21
CA LYS A 319 -15.49 -9.62 -2.54
C LYS A 319 -16.85 -10.24 -2.87
N ASP A 320 -17.06 -11.49 -2.47
CA ASP A 320 -18.27 -12.26 -2.77
C ASP A 320 -19.18 -12.45 -1.53
N ILE A 321 -18.65 -12.22 -0.33
CA ILE A 321 -19.43 -12.19 0.92
C ILE A 321 -19.49 -10.74 1.43
N PRO A 322 -20.41 -9.90 0.93
CA PRO A 322 -20.67 -8.64 1.58
C PRO A 322 -21.10 -8.93 3.02
N TYR A 323 -20.58 -8.17 3.98
CA TYR A 323 -21.00 -8.28 5.37
C TYR A 323 -22.53 -8.12 5.45
N LYS A 324 -23.23 -9.24 5.59
CA LYS A 324 -24.68 -9.26 5.87
C LYS A 324 -24.99 -8.76 7.29
N VAL A 325 -23.94 -8.52 8.06
CA VAL A 325 -24.02 -8.08 9.44
C VAL A 325 -24.23 -6.58 9.48
N ASP A 326 -25.37 -6.16 10.04
CA ASP A 326 -25.63 -4.76 10.31
C ASP A 326 -24.72 -4.28 11.45
N ILE A 327 -23.62 -3.62 11.10
CA ILE A 327 -22.67 -3.08 12.07
C ILE A 327 -23.17 -1.79 12.75
N ILE A 328 -24.24 -1.17 12.24
CA ILE A 328 -24.70 0.16 12.70
C ILE A 328 -25.10 0.16 14.18
N PRO A 329 -25.87 -0.82 14.71
CA PRO A 329 -26.19 -0.87 16.13
C PRO A 329 -24.95 -0.96 17.02
N LEU A 330 -23.97 -1.78 16.63
CA LEU A 330 -22.74 -1.98 17.38
C LEU A 330 -21.84 -0.75 17.33
N LEU A 331 -21.71 -0.13 16.15
CA LEU A 331 -20.97 1.11 15.96
C LEU A 331 -21.57 2.25 16.78
N ASN A 332 -22.90 2.39 16.78
CA ASN A 332 -23.57 3.42 17.57
C ASN A 332 -23.38 3.20 19.08
N LYS A 333 -23.44 1.94 19.53
CA LYS A 333 -23.15 1.60 20.93
C LYS A 333 -21.72 1.93 21.32
N LEU A 334 -20.76 1.66 20.44
CA LEU A 334 -19.36 2.03 20.62
C LEU A 334 -19.21 3.54 20.74
N LYS A 335 -19.82 4.31 19.82
CA LYS A 335 -19.80 5.77 19.84
C LYS A 335 -20.43 6.36 21.10
N SER A 336 -21.57 5.84 21.56
CA SER A 336 -22.23 6.33 22.78
C SER A 336 -21.42 6.07 24.05
N ASN A 337 -20.50 5.10 24.04
CA ASN A 337 -19.63 4.79 25.18
C ASN A 337 -18.39 5.69 25.26
N ILE A 338 -18.14 6.51 24.24
CA ILE A 338 -17.01 7.43 24.20
C ILE A 338 -17.55 8.83 24.48
N GLU A 339 -17.38 9.29 25.72
CA GLU A 339 -17.90 10.57 26.21
C GLU A 339 -17.09 11.76 25.69
N GLY A 340 -17.45 12.25 24.51
CA GLY A 340 -16.90 13.50 23.95
C GLY A 340 -16.17 13.33 22.62
N ASN A 341 -15.95 14.44 21.95
CA ASN A 341 -15.40 14.48 20.58
C ASN A 341 -14.01 15.11 20.48
N SER A 342 -13.41 15.51 21.61
CA SER A 342 -12.08 16.13 21.59
C SER A 342 -11.02 15.08 21.27
N GLU A 343 -9.96 15.51 20.58
CA GLU A 343 -8.85 14.63 20.25
C GLU A 343 -8.23 13.99 21.49
N GLN A 344 -8.08 14.75 22.59
CA GLN A 344 -7.54 14.20 23.85
C GLN A 344 -8.43 13.11 24.47
N VAL A 345 -9.76 13.27 24.42
CA VAL A 345 -10.69 12.25 24.91
C VAL A 345 -10.61 10.99 24.06
N LEU A 346 -10.60 11.13 22.74
CA LEU A 346 -10.50 10.00 21.81
C LEU A 346 -9.16 9.28 21.97
N LEU A 347 -8.07 10.02 22.14
CA LEU A 347 -6.73 9.48 22.35
C LEU A 347 -6.63 8.73 23.68
N THR A 348 -7.21 9.30 24.75
CA THR A 348 -7.29 8.62 26.05
C THR A 348 -8.03 7.30 25.92
N LYS A 349 -9.19 7.30 25.24
CA LYS A 349 -9.96 6.08 25.01
C LYS A 349 -9.22 5.06 24.14
N PHE A 350 -8.53 5.52 23.10
CA PHE A 350 -7.71 4.65 22.25
C PHE A 350 -6.61 3.97 23.08
N ASN A 351 -5.88 4.73 23.91
CA ASN A 351 -4.83 4.22 24.78
C ASN A 351 -5.34 3.28 25.90
N GLU A 352 -6.62 3.37 26.27
CA GLU A 352 -7.24 2.40 27.20
C GLU A 352 -7.50 1.04 26.52
N ILE A 353 -7.76 1.05 25.21
CA ILE A 353 -8.01 -0.17 24.42
C ILE A 353 -6.69 -0.80 23.97
N ASP A 354 -5.69 0.03 23.66
CA ASP A 354 -4.31 -0.36 23.33
C ASP A 354 -3.58 -0.87 24.59
N ILE A 355 -3.70 -2.16 24.85
CA ILE A 355 -3.20 -2.78 26.09
C ILE A 355 -1.67 -2.87 26.05
N ASN A 356 -1.10 -3.17 24.88
CA ASN A 356 0.35 -3.32 24.72
C ASN A 356 1.09 -1.97 24.51
N LYS A 357 0.35 -0.88 24.29
CA LYS A 357 0.83 0.49 24.09
C LYS A 357 1.69 0.65 22.84
N ASP A 358 1.39 -0.09 21.78
CA ASP A 358 2.10 -0.03 20.51
C ASP A 358 1.57 1.04 19.54
N GLN A 359 0.56 1.81 19.98
CA GLN A 359 -0.14 2.86 19.24
C GLN A 359 -1.02 2.31 18.10
N GLN A 360 -1.37 1.04 18.16
CA GLN A 360 -2.22 0.34 17.21
C GLN A 360 -3.21 -0.53 17.98
N LEU A 361 -4.44 -0.70 17.48
CA LEU A 361 -5.36 -1.68 18.07
C LEU A 361 -5.35 -2.94 17.23
N SER A 362 -4.83 -4.01 17.82
CA SER A 362 -4.99 -5.35 17.26
C SER A 362 -6.45 -5.79 17.30
N PHE A 363 -6.80 -6.81 16.50
CA PHE A 363 -8.14 -7.40 16.53
C PHE A 363 -8.50 -7.93 17.93
N GLU A 364 -7.55 -8.53 18.66
CA GLU A 364 -7.83 -9.12 19.97
C GLU A 364 -8.11 -8.04 21.04
N GLU A 365 -7.39 -6.92 21.00
CA GLU A 365 -7.65 -5.77 21.87
C GLU A 365 -9.01 -5.14 21.59
N PHE A 366 -9.30 -4.89 20.31
CA PHE A 366 -10.58 -4.35 19.88
C PHE A 366 -11.74 -5.30 20.24
N LYS A 367 -11.58 -6.60 19.99
CA LYS A 367 -12.55 -7.63 20.33
C LYS A 367 -12.82 -7.66 21.83
N ARG A 368 -11.78 -7.63 22.66
CA ARG A 368 -11.93 -7.57 24.12
C ARG A 368 -12.75 -6.36 24.54
N TYR A 369 -12.40 -5.17 24.04
CA TYR A 369 -13.14 -3.95 24.34
C TYR A 369 -14.62 -4.03 23.93
N VAL A 370 -14.92 -4.53 22.73
CA VAL A 370 -16.30 -4.66 22.24
C VAL A 370 -17.08 -5.72 23.03
N LYS A 371 -16.46 -6.84 23.40
CA LYS A 371 -17.08 -7.87 24.26
C LYS A 371 -17.42 -7.30 25.64
N ASP A 372 -16.51 -6.54 26.24
CA ASP A 372 -16.74 -5.89 27.54
C ASP A 372 -17.89 -4.88 27.45
N LEU A 373 -17.86 -4.00 26.43
CA LEU A 373 -18.92 -3.04 26.13
C LEU A 373 -20.30 -3.71 25.92
N THR A 374 -20.32 -4.89 25.31
CA THR A 374 -21.54 -5.60 24.94
C THR A 374 -21.98 -6.62 25.98
N LYS A 375 -21.24 -6.76 27.08
CA LYS A 375 -21.44 -7.82 28.09
C LYS A 375 -21.48 -9.20 27.43
N ASN A 376 -20.55 -9.45 26.50
CA ASN A 376 -20.40 -10.68 25.72
C ASN A 376 -21.61 -11.06 24.82
N LYS A 377 -22.53 -10.13 24.55
CA LYS A 377 -23.72 -10.41 23.72
C LYS A 377 -23.46 -10.39 22.22
N THR A 378 -22.42 -9.68 21.79
CA THR A 378 -22.07 -9.54 20.37
C THR A 378 -21.20 -10.70 19.94
N ASN A 379 -21.49 -11.28 18.77
CA ASN A 379 -20.74 -12.42 18.24
C ASN A 379 -19.44 -11.97 17.55
N ASP A 380 -18.58 -12.92 17.21
CA ASP A 380 -17.26 -12.60 16.65
C ASP A 380 -17.35 -12.10 15.20
N GLN A 381 -18.37 -12.50 14.44
CA GLN A 381 -18.61 -12.01 13.07
C GLN A 381 -18.96 -10.51 13.07
N GLU A 382 -19.81 -10.06 13.99
CA GLU A 382 -20.18 -8.66 14.19
C GLU A 382 -18.98 -7.80 14.58
N ILE A 383 -18.14 -8.31 15.47
CA ILE A 383 -16.91 -7.62 15.89
C ILE A 383 -15.91 -7.54 14.74
N GLU A 384 -15.73 -8.61 13.98
CA GLU A 384 -14.86 -8.66 12.79
C GLU A 384 -15.33 -7.70 11.71
N ALA A 385 -16.63 -7.67 11.41
CA ALA A 385 -17.23 -6.73 10.47
C ALA A 385 -16.98 -5.28 10.91
N LEU A 386 -17.18 -4.99 12.20
CA LEU A 386 -16.90 -3.67 12.76
C LEU A 386 -15.41 -3.33 12.70
N PHE A 387 -14.52 -4.25 13.07
CA PHE A 387 -13.07 -4.03 13.02
C PHE A 387 -12.61 -3.69 11.59
N ASN A 388 -13.06 -4.45 10.60
CA ASN A 388 -12.70 -4.20 9.20
C ASN A 388 -13.29 -2.88 8.68
N TYR A 389 -14.42 -2.42 9.22
CA TYR A 389 -14.93 -1.07 8.96
C TYR A 389 -14.00 0.05 9.48
N PHE A 390 -13.29 -0.18 10.60
CA PHE A 390 -12.27 0.76 11.08
C PHE A 390 -10.98 0.74 10.26
N VAL A 391 -10.61 -0.40 9.69
CA VAL A 391 -9.38 -0.56 8.89
C VAL A 391 -9.49 0.10 7.51
N GLN A 392 -10.68 0.13 6.90
CA GLN A 392 -11.03 0.80 5.63
C GLN A 392 -10.14 0.42 4.42
N GLU A 393 -10.34 -0.79 3.85
CA GLU A 393 -9.69 -1.34 2.63
C GLU A 393 -8.15 -1.33 2.55
N LYS A 394 -7.48 -0.72 3.53
CA LYS A 394 -6.01 -0.70 3.63
C LYS A 394 -5.52 -2.02 4.19
N THR A 395 -4.32 -2.42 3.75
CA THR A 395 -3.63 -3.68 4.09
C THR A 395 -3.13 -3.75 5.54
N ASP A 396 -3.76 -3.05 6.47
CA ASP A 396 -3.30 -3.04 7.86
C ASP A 396 -4.14 -4.00 8.69
N ASN A 397 -3.48 -4.84 9.48
CA ASN A 397 -4.15 -5.77 10.38
C ASN A 397 -4.51 -5.14 11.75
N PHE A 398 -4.51 -3.81 11.82
CA PHE A 398 -4.64 -3.02 13.04
C PHE A 398 -5.36 -1.69 12.77
N ILE A 399 -5.95 -1.12 13.82
CA ILE A 399 -6.59 0.19 13.77
C ILE A 399 -5.61 1.24 14.32
N LEU A 400 -5.23 2.21 13.50
CA LEU A 400 -4.45 3.36 13.93
C LEU A 400 -5.34 4.45 14.55
N PHE A 401 -4.79 5.26 15.45
CA PHE A 401 -5.52 6.35 16.11
C PHE A 401 -6.25 7.29 15.12
N PRO A 402 -5.65 7.76 14.02
CA PRO A 402 -6.36 8.62 13.07
C PRO A 402 -7.60 7.96 12.45
N ARG A 403 -7.59 6.64 12.25
CA ARG A 403 -8.75 5.88 11.73
C ARG A 403 -9.79 5.64 12.79
N PHE A 404 -9.37 5.32 14.00
CA PHE A 404 -10.26 5.25 15.15
C PHE A 404 -11.01 6.58 15.30
N GLN A 405 -10.26 7.69 15.37
CA GLN A 405 -10.82 9.03 15.45
C GLN A 405 -11.77 9.34 14.29
N SER A 406 -11.37 9.09 13.03
CA SER A 406 -12.21 9.39 11.88
C SER A 406 -13.54 8.65 11.94
N VAL A 407 -13.53 7.35 12.26
CA VAL A 407 -14.73 6.53 12.35
C VAL A 407 -15.62 6.92 13.53
N ILE A 408 -15.06 7.18 14.72
CA ILE A 408 -15.84 7.66 15.87
C ILE A 408 -16.54 8.97 15.52
N LEU A 409 -15.82 9.91 14.90
CA LEU A 409 -16.35 11.21 14.51
C LEU A 409 -17.27 11.15 13.28
N GLN A 410 -17.22 10.08 12.47
CA GLN A 410 -17.96 9.95 11.21
C GLN A 410 -19.50 9.99 11.35
N ASN A 411 -20.05 10.01 12.58
CA ASN A 411 -21.50 10.16 12.82
C ASN A 411 -21.91 11.42 13.59
N HIS A 412 -21.17 12.54 13.50
CA HIS A 412 -21.77 13.80 13.95
C HIS A 412 -22.77 14.42 12.97
N MET A 413 -22.71 14.11 11.67
CA MET A 413 -23.77 14.50 10.75
C MET A 413 -23.79 13.60 9.51
N ASN A 414 -24.88 12.87 9.31
CA ASN A 414 -25.26 12.52 7.94
C ASN A 414 -25.78 13.81 7.29
N PHE A 415 -24.86 14.73 7.01
CA PHE A 415 -25.16 16.04 6.43
C PHE A 415 -25.96 15.86 5.15
N GLU A 416 -25.72 14.81 4.37
CA GLU A 416 -26.50 14.54 3.16
C GLU A 416 -27.95 14.10 3.48
N LYS A 417 -28.22 13.31 4.52
CA LYS A 417 -29.60 13.04 4.96
C LYS A 417 -30.27 14.24 5.62
N ILE A 418 -29.52 15.03 6.41
CA ILE A 418 -30.03 16.25 7.03
C ILE A 418 -30.31 17.30 5.95
N ARG A 419 -29.41 17.47 4.97
CA ARG A 419 -29.53 18.36 3.81
C ARG A 419 -30.64 17.89 2.87
N ALA A 420 -30.75 16.61 2.56
CA ALA A 420 -31.84 16.07 1.78
C ALA A 420 -33.19 16.30 2.47
N LYS A 421 -33.28 16.12 3.79
CA LYS A 421 -34.49 16.47 4.54
C LYS A 421 -34.72 17.98 4.60
N ILE A 422 -33.68 18.80 4.76
CA ILE A 422 -33.81 20.26 4.72
C ILE A 422 -34.34 20.70 3.36
N LEU A 423 -33.81 20.17 2.25
CA LEU A 423 -34.27 20.43 0.88
C LEU A 423 -35.71 19.96 0.68
N GLU A 424 -36.04 18.72 1.08
CA GLU A 424 -37.40 18.17 1.01
C GLU A 424 -38.40 19.01 1.82
N TYR A 425 -38.01 19.53 2.98
CA TYR A 425 -38.85 20.39 3.81
C TYR A 425 -38.94 21.82 3.28
N GLN A 426 -37.87 22.38 2.70
CA GLN A 426 -37.88 23.68 2.02
C GLN A 426 -38.80 23.67 0.79
N GLU A 427 -38.85 22.55 0.06
CA GLU A 427 -39.76 22.37 -1.06
C GLU A 427 -41.23 22.22 -0.62
N LYS A 428 -41.47 21.66 0.57
CA LYS A 428 -42.84 21.35 1.05
C LYS A 428 -43.47 22.41 1.95
N ASN A 429 -42.68 23.23 2.65
CA ASN A 429 -43.20 24.23 3.59
C ASN A 429 -42.26 25.44 3.66
N GLU A 430 -42.79 26.66 3.53
CA GLU A 430 -42.07 27.95 3.64
C GLU A 430 -41.52 28.26 5.06
N LYS A 431 -41.08 27.25 5.82
CA LYS A 431 -40.52 27.45 7.17
C LYS A 431 -39.02 27.66 7.09
N SER A 432 -38.53 28.65 7.84
CA SER A 432 -37.11 28.98 7.88
C SER A 432 -36.25 27.84 8.44
N LEU A 433 -35.03 27.69 7.90
CA LEU A 433 -33.97 26.77 8.37
C LEU A 433 -33.79 26.78 9.91
N LYS A 434 -33.98 27.96 10.52
CA LYS A 434 -33.87 28.18 11.96
C LYS A 434 -34.91 27.37 12.76
N THR A 435 -36.14 27.24 12.25
CA THR A 435 -37.21 26.48 12.90
C THR A 435 -36.92 24.98 12.87
N ILE A 436 -36.37 24.47 11.76
CA ILE A 436 -36.00 23.07 11.59
C ILE A 436 -34.82 22.74 12.52
N TYR A 437 -33.78 23.56 12.51
CA TYR A 437 -32.62 23.39 13.38
C TYR A 437 -33.01 23.40 14.86
N ASN A 438 -33.88 24.31 15.31
CA ASN A 438 -34.34 24.35 16.71
C ASN A 438 -35.12 23.09 17.12
N GLN A 439 -35.78 22.42 16.17
CA GLN A 439 -36.56 21.21 16.43
C GLN A 439 -35.68 19.95 16.56
N TYR A 440 -34.48 19.94 15.97
CA TYR A 440 -33.55 18.81 16.02
C TYR A 440 -32.35 19.03 16.97
N SER A 441 -31.99 20.29 17.27
CA SER A 441 -30.93 20.65 18.22
C SER A 441 -31.34 20.50 19.69
N SER A 442 -32.65 20.41 19.99
CA SER A 442 -33.14 20.20 21.35
C SER A 442 -32.69 18.86 21.98
N ASN A 443 -32.15 17.92 21.18
CA ASN A 443 -31.62 16.64 21.64
C ASN A 443 -30.10 16.46 21.44
N SER A 444 -29.37 17.44 20.87
CA SER A 444 -27.90 17.36 20.75
C SER A 444 -27.25 18.71 20.44
N SER A 445 -26.07 18.95 21.02
CA SER A 445 -25.28 20.17 20.91
C SER A 445 -24.66 20.35 19.51
N ILE A 446 -25.44 20.86 18.56
CA ILE A 446 -24.98 21.28 17.23
C ILE A 446 -24.87 22.81 17.25
N ASN A 447 -23.88 23.42 16.57
CA ASN A 447 -23.75 24.88 16.42
C ASN A 447 -24.31 25.32 15.06
N ILE A 448 -25.22 26.30 15.02
CA ILE A 448 -25.90 26.72 13.78
C ILE A 448 -24.95 27.32 12.73
N ASN A 449 -23.78 27.82 13.16
CA ASN A 449 -22.77 28.41 12.28
C ASN A 449 -22.01 27.36 11.46
N SER A 450 -22.20 26.06 11.69
CA SER A 450 -21.64 25.00 10.84
C SER A 450 -22.56 24.59 9.69
N LEU A 451 -23.71 25.26 9.53
CA LEU A 451 -24.75 24.95 8.52
C LEU A 451 -24.94 26.06 7.47
N SER A 452 -24.30 27.22 7.65
CA SER A 452 -24.18 28.31 6.68
C SER A 452 -22.86 28.21 5.94
#